data_AF-L7LIC1-F1
#
_entry.id   AF-L7LIC1-F1
#
_cell.length_a   1.000
_cell.length_b   1.000
_cell.length_c   1.000
_cell.angle_alpha   90.00
_cell.angle_beta   90.00
_cell.angle_gamma   90.00
#
_symmetry.space_group_name_H-M   'P 1'
#
loop_
_entity.id
_entity.type
_entity.pdbx_description
1 polymer ?
#
loop_
_entity_poly.entity_id
_entity_poly.type
_entity_poly.pdbx_seq_one_letter_code
_entity_poly.pdbx_strand_id
1 'polypeptide(L)'
;MSYARPSRRQLTSSVAAEYASTLDAREAAVGIRRDQPFLLPATGQPDIDVSLFFAPDTFKRLAADSQISYAMDLKVFLSFLAGQELNWRDATRDDLVDFEFWRRRDDRNPRRVSAAKFSRELAAISKFYSWQQHQGKVSRSPVAMIDNRRPTGPPSLRPELLPKSVRSTRVKWLTPPCVHAVA
;
A
#
# COMPACT_ATOMS: atom_id res chain seq x y z
N MET A 1 -24.48 -24.63 -9.97
CA MET A 1 -23.06 -24.57 -10.39
C MET A 1 -22.19 -24.67 -9.15
N SER A 2 -21.59 -25.84 -8.92
CA SER A 2 -20.73 -26.12 -7.77
C SER A 2 -19.36 -25.48 -7.96
N TYR A 3 -18.93 -24.68 -6.99
CA TYR A 3 -17.55 -24.20 -6.95
C TYR A 3 -16.64 -25.37 -6.56
N ALA A 4 -15.88 -25.89 -7.52
CA ALA A 4 -14.84 -26.87 -7.26
C ALA A 4 -13.75 -26.23 -6.40
N ARG A 5 -13.42 -26.87 -5.28
CA ARG A 5 -12.24 -26.54 -4.47
C ARG A 5 -11.00 -26.82 -5.33
N PRO A 6 -10.16 -25.83 -5.68
CA PRO A 6 -9.01 -26.06 -6.54
C PRO A 6 -8.12 -27.14 -5.92
N SER A 7 -7.88 -28.21 -6.68
CA SER A 7 -7.09 -29.35 -6.24
C SER A 7 -5.64 -28.91 -6.02
N ARG A 8 -5.01 -29.58 -5.04
CA ARG A 8 -3.63 -29.42 -4.59
C ARG A 8 -2.69 -29.05 -5.76
N ARG A 9 -2.13 -27.83 -5.73
CA ARG A 9 -1.16 -27.25 -6.69
C ARG A 9 -0.32 -28.36 -7.36
N GLN A 10 -0.56 -28.65 -8.64
CA GLN A 10 0.41 -29.41 -9.42
C GLN A 10 1.59 -28.49 -9.70
N LEU A 11 2.72 -28.77 -9.05
CA LEU A 11 4.00 -28.15 -9.32
C LEU A 11 4.51 -28.68 -10.67
N THR A 12 4.14 -28.04 -11.77
CA THR A 12 4.46 -28.49 -13.14
C THR A 12 5.87 -28.12 -13.61
N SER A 13 6.59 -27.28 -12.85
CA SER A 13 7.97 -26.89 -13.13
C SER A 13 8.94 -27.94 -12.60
N SER A 14 9.99 -28.27 -13.37
CA SER A 14 11.07 -29.18 -12.97
C SER A 14 11.75 -28.72 -11.68
N VAL A 15 11.98 -27.42 -11.55
CA VAL A 15 12.49 -26.77 -10.33
C VAL A 15 11.53 -26.98 -9.17
N ALA A 16 10.22 -26.84 -9.43
CA ALA A 16 9.22 -27.02 -8.39
C ALA A 16 9.11 -28.49 -7.94
N ALA A 17 9.34 -29.45 -8.84
CA ALA A 17 9.41 -30.87 -8.51
C ALA A 17 10.67 -31.23 -7.69
N GLU A 18 11.81 -30.61 -8.00
CA GLU A 18 13.07 -30.78 -7.24
C GLU A 18 12.90 -30.34 -5.77
N TYR A 19 12.23 -29.21 -5.54
CA TYR A 19 12.03 -28.67 -4.19
C TYR A 19 10.77 -29.17 -3.49
N ALA A 20 9.88 -29.90 -4.16
CA ALA A 20 8.58 -30.31 -3.62
C ALA A 20 8.69 -31.07 -2.28
N SER A 21 9.71 -31.92 -2.12
CA SER A 21 9.91 -32.72 -0.90
C SER A 21 10.47 -31.92 0.28
N THR A 22 11.12 -30.78 0.03
CA THR A 22 11.76 -29.94 1.06
C THR A 22 11.04 -28.62 1.30
N LEU A 23 10.05 -28.28 0.47
CA LEU A 23 9.39 -26.98 0.47
C LEU A 23 8.75 -26.65 1.83
N ASP A 24 7.95 -27.56 2.38
CA ASP A 24 7.27 -27.35 3.67
C ASP A 24 8.27 -27.11 4.82
N ALA A 25 9.38 -27.86 4.84
CA ALA A 25 10.43 -27.71 5.84
C ALA A 25 11.16 -26.37 5.69
N ARG A 26 11.39 -25.92 4.45
CA ARG A 26 12.03 -24.63 4.17
C ARG A 26 11.11 -23.48 4.52
N GLU A 27 9.84 -23.54 4.12
CA GLU A 27 8.81 -22.57 4.49
C GLU A 27 8.71 -22.44 6.02
N ALA A 28 8.66 -23.56 6.74
CA ALA A 28 8.65 -23.58 8.20
C ALA A 28 9.92 -22.96 8.81
N ALA A 29 11.11 -23.28 8.27
CA ALA A 29 12.38 -22.76 8.78
C ALA A 29 12.50 -21.23 8.67
N VAL A 30 11.88 -20.63 7.65
CA VAL A 30 11.83 -19.16 7.48
C VAL A 30 10.51 -18.54 7.97
N GLY A 31 9.62 -19.33 8.55
CA GLY A 31 8.34 -18.88 9.10
C GLY A 31 7.28 -18.46 8.07
N ILE A 32 7.42 -18.87 6.81
CA ILE A 32 6.41 -18.67 5.75
C ILE A 32 5.21 -19.57 6.03
N ARG A 33 4.01 -19.01 5.93
CA ARG A 33 2.76 -19.76 6.10
C ARG A 33 2.00 -19.89 4.80
N ARG A 34 1.19 -20.95 4.74
CA ARG A 34 0.15 -21.11 3.73
C ARG A 34 -0.76 -19.86 3.73
N ASP A 35 -1.05 -19.36 2.53
CA ASP A 35 -1.88 -18.16 2.27
C ASP A 35 -1.27 -16.82 2.71
N GLN A 36 0.02 -16.78 3.08
CA GLN A 36 0.74 -15.52 3.28
C GLN A 36 0.81 -14.73 1.95
N PRO A 37 0.52 -13.41 1.97
CA PRO A 37 0.70 -12.59 0.79
C PRO A 37 2.15 -12.57 0.30
N PHE A 38 2.33 -12.65 -1.01
CA PHE A 38 3.62 -12.58 -1.67
C PHE A 38 3.49 -11.69 -2.90
N LEU A 39 4.32 -10.66 -3.00
CA LEU A 39 4.29 -9.69 -4.09
C LEU A 39 5.40 -10.04 -5.08
N LEU A 40 5.00 -10.38 -6.30
CA LEU A 40 5.93 -10.60 -7.41
C LEU A 40 5.86 -9.41 -8.38
N PRO A 41 6.98 -8.71 -8.62
CA PRO A 41 7.09 -7.70 -9.67
C PRO A 41 6.92 -8.32 -11.06
N ALA A 42 6.67 -7.47 -12.07
CA ALA A 42 6.57 -7.91 -13.47
C ALA A 42 7.86 -8.55 -14.01
N THR A 43 9.01 -8.22 -13.41
CA THR A 43 10.31 -8.83 -13.72
C THR A 43 10.41 -10.30 -13.31
N GLY A 44 9.48 -10.78 -12.47
CA GLY A 44 9.48 -12.16 -11.97
C GLY A 44 10.50 -12.44 -10.87
N GLN A 45 11.31 -11.46 -10.47
CA GLN A 45 12.24 -11.60 -9.35
C GLN A 45 11.63 -11.04 -8.06
N PRO A 46 11.48 -11.84 -6.99
CA PRO A 46 10.95 -11.34 -5.73
C PRO A 46 11.95 -10.45 -5.00
N ASP A 47 11.44 -9.38 -4.38
CA ASP A 47 12.17 -8.62 -3.38
C ASP A 47 11.99 -9.28 -2.00
N ILE A 48 13.10 -9.77 -1.45
CA ILE A 48 13.12 -10.51 -0.18
C ILE A 48 12.68 -9.60 0.97
N ASP A 49 13.13 -8.34 1.02
CA ASP A 49 12.79 -7.44 2.13
C ASP A 49 11.32 -7.03 2.07
N VAL A 50 10.72 -6.92 0.87
CA VAL A 50 9.27 -6.73 0.71
C VAL A 50 8.51 -7.97 1.16
N SER A 51 9.00 -9.16 0.83
CA SER A 51 8.35 -10.43 1.20
C SER A 51 8.37 -10.65 2.72
N LEU A 52 9.48 -10.28 3.37
CA LEU A 52 9.65 -10.39 4.82
C LEU A 52 8.74 -9.47 5.61
N PHE A 53 8.19 -8.39 5.01
CA PHE A 53 7.19 -7.54 5.66
C PHE A 53 5.90 -8.29 6.02
N PHE A 54 5.56 -9.34 5.27
CA PHE A 54 4.35 -10.14 5.52
C PHE A 54 4.56 -11.24 6.58
N ALA A 55 5.82 -11.54 6.92
CA ALA A 55 6.21 -12.58 7.88
C ALA A 55 6.13 -12.22 9.39
N PRO A 56 6.15 -10.96 9.88
CA PRO A 56 6.19 -10.68 11.31
C PRO A 56 4.84 -10.96 11.98
N ASP A 57 4.88 -11.35 13.26
CA ASP A 57 3.69 -11.68 14.05
C ASP A 57 2.66 -10.54 14.13
N THR A 58 3.12 -9.29 14.07
CA THR A 58 2.25 -8.11 14.06
C THR A 58 1.44 -7.96 12.77
N PHE A 59 1.92 -8.49 11.64
CA PHE A 59 1.13 -8.59 10.42
C PHE A 59 0.21 -9.81 10.48
N LYS A 60 0.69 -10.93 11.05
CA LYS A 60 -0.09 -12.15 11.27
C LYS A 60 -1.32 -11.97 12.16
N ARG A 61 -1.30 -11.04 13.12
CA ARG A 61 -2.44 -10.74 14.00
C ARG A 61 -3.59 -9.99 13.30
N LEU A 62 -3.40 -9.51 12.07
CA LEU A 62 -4.48 -8.91 11.28
C LEU A 62 -5.42 -9.99 10.74
N ALA A 63 -6.71 -9.65 10.58
CA ALA A 63 -7.65 -10.50 9.86
C ALA A 63 -7.16 -10.78 8.43
N ALA A 64 -7.42 -11.98 7.89
CA ALA A 64 -6.93 -12.40 6.57
C ALA A 64 -7.30 -11.42 5.46
N ASP A 65 -8.54 -10.92 5.44
CA ASP A 65 -8.99 -9.93 4.46
C ASP A 65 -8.25 -8.58 4.59
N SER A 66 -7.85 -8.22 5.81
CA SER A 66 -7.04 -7.03 6.06
C SER A 66 -5.61 -7.21 5.57
N GLN A 67 -5.04 -8.41 5.73
CA GLN A 67 -3.71 -8.74 5.19
C GLN A 67 -3.69 -8.64 3.66
N ILE A 68 -4.67 -9.23 2.98
CA ILE A 68 -4.82 -9.16 1.52
C ILE A 68 -5.01 -7.70 1.09
N SER A 69 -5.88 -6.97 1.78
CA SER A 69 -6.13 -5.55 1.50
C SER A 69 -4.86 -4.71 1.62
N TYR A 70 -4.05 -4.92 2.66
CA TYR A 70 -2.80 -4.21 2.87
C TYR A 70 -1.75 -4.59 1.82
N ALA A 71 -1.65 -5.87 1.47
CA ALA A 71 -0.74 -6.34 0.43
C ALA A 71 -1.10 -5.75 -0.94
N MET A 72 -2.39 -5.67 -1.27
CA MET A 72 -2.86 -5.07 -2.52
C MET A 72 -2.66 -3.55 -2.54
N ASP A 73 -2.86 -2.86 -1.43
CA ASP A 73 -2.57 -1.44 -1.31
C ASP A 73 -1.08 -1.15 -1.51
N LEU A 74 -0.22 -1.94 -0.85
CA LEU A 74 1.22 -1.83 -0.99
C LEU A 74 1.68 -2.15 -2.42
N LYS A 75 1.09 -3.18 -3.04
CA LYS A 75 1.35 -3.53 -4.46
C LYS A 75 1.15 -2.33 -5.37
N VAL A 76 0.04 -1.61 -5.24
CA VAL A 76 -0.26 -0.46 -6.10
C VAL A 76 0.82 0.61 -5.98
N PHE A 77 1.28 0.91 -4.77
CA PHE A 77 2.34 1.88 -4.54
C PHE A 77 3.70 1.41 -5.08
N LEU A 78 4.10 0.17 -4.81
CA LEU A 78 5.36 -0.37 -5.33
C LEU A 78 5.37 -0.45 -6.87
N SER A 79 4.23 -0.80 -7.48
CA SER A 79 4.09 -0.76 -8.95
C SER A 79 4.16 0.66 -9.51
N PHE A 80 3.63 1.65 -8.79
CA PHE A 80 3.75 3.06 -9.19
C PHE A 80 5.20 3.53 -9.18
N LEU A 81 5.97 3.21 -8.13
CA LEU A 81 7.39 3.54 -8.06
C LEU A 81 8.19 2.82 -9.16
N ALA A 82 7.95 1.52 -9.34
CA ALA A 82 8.63 0.75 -10.39
C ALA A 82 8.33 1.28 -11.80
N GLY A 83 7.11 1.77 -12.05
CA GLY A 83 6.74 2.42 -13.30
C GLY A 83 7.45 3.75 -13.57
N GLN A 84 8.04 4.35 -12.53
CA GLN A 84 8.90 5.54 -12.61
C GLN A 84 10.39 5.19 -12.46
N GLU A 85 10.72 3.89 -12.51
CA GLU A 85 12.09 3.38 -12.33
C GLU A 85 12.71 3.74 -10.95
N LEU A 86 11.85 4.00 -9.96
CA LEU A 86 12.26 4.34 -8.60
C LEU A 86 12.34 3.09 -7.72
N ASN A 87 13.46 2.97 -6.99
CA ASN A 87 13.61 1.98 -5.95
C ASN A 87 12.82 2.43 -4.72
N TRP A 88 11.99 1.54 -4.16
CA TRP A 88 11.24 1.84 -2.95
C TRP A 88 12.13 2.18 -1.75
N ARG A 89 13.38 1.70 -1.72
CA ARG A 89 14.33 2.01 -0.64
C ARG A 89 14.74 3.49 -0.64
N ASP A 90 14.69 4.13 -1.81
CA ASP A 90 15.08 5.52 -2.02
C ASP A 90 13.87 6.45 -2.15
N ALA A 91 12.66 5.92 -1.95
CA ALA A 91 11.43 6.68 -2.07
C ALA A 91 11.39 7.85 -1.06
N THR A 92 11.09 9.02 -1.59
CA THR A 92 11.05 10.29 -0.87
C THR A 92 9.62 10.72 -0.54
N ARG A 93 9.51 11.80 0.23
CA ARG A 93 8.22 12.44 0.49
C ARG A 93 7.54 12.90 -0.80
N ASP A 94 8.31 13.41 -1.76
CA ASP A 94 7.76 14.00 -2.98
C ASP A 94 7.21 12.89 -3.89
N ASP A 95 7.85 11.71 -3.94
CA ASP A 95 7.31 10.54 -4.65
C ASP A 95 5.96 10.09 -4.07
N LEU A 96 5.76 10.25 -2.76
CA LEU A 96 4.49 9.94 -2.10
C LEU A 96 3.42 11.01 -2.37
N VAL A 97 3.81 12.28 -2.55
CA VAL A 97 2.92 13.36 -3.01
C VAL A 97 2.47 13.08 -4.45
N ASP A 98 3.39 12.71 -5.32
CA ASP A 98 3.10 12.35 -6.71
C ASP A 98 2.19 11.12 -6.78
N PHE A 99 2.44 10.13 -5.91
CA PHE A 99 1.53 9.01 -5.75
C PHE A 99 0.13 9.45 -5.32
N GLU A 100 -0.01 10.35 -4.34
CA GLU A 100 -1.33 10.85 -3.91
C GLU A 100 -2.08 11.56 -5.04
N PHE A 101 -1.37 12.38 -5.80
CA PHE A 101 -1.92 13.07 -6.96
C PHE A 101 -2.38 12.07 -8.03
N TRP A 102 -1.51 11.15 -8.45
CA TRP A 102 -1.82 10.11 -9.43
C TRP A 102 -2.99 9.23 -8.97
N ARG A 103 -3.02 8.90 -7.69
CA ARG A 103 -4.00 7.96 -7.12
C ARG A 103 -5.39 8.56 -6.98
N ARG A 104 -5.50 9.88 -6.80
CA ARG A 104 -6.77 10.56 -6.48
C ARG A 104 -7.27 11.54 -7.52
N ARG A 105 -6.38 12.16 -8.32
CA ARG A 105 -6.73 13.31 -9.16
C ARG A 105 -6.32 13.17 -10.62
N ASP A 106 -5.23 12.46 -10.92
CA ASP A 106 -4.74 12.35 -12.29
C ASP A 106 -5.72 11.62 -13.22
N ASP A 107 -6.09 12.29 -14.31
CA ASP A 107 -7.01 11.76 -15.32
C ASP A 107 -6.45 10.56 -16.08
N ARG A 108 -5.11 10.43 -16.14
CA ARG A 108 -4.43 9.27 -16.72
C ARG A 108 -4.62 7.99 -15.92
N ASN A 109 -5.03 8.11 -14.65
CA ASN A 109 -5.39 6.96 -13.84
C ASN A 109 -6.90 6.67 -13.97
N PRO A 110 -7.34 5.66 -14.72
CA PRO A 110 -8.76 5.34 -14.83
C PRO A 110 -9.35 4.79 -13.53
N ARG A 111 -8.52 4.42 -12.55
CA ARG A 111 -8.92 3.78 -11.29
C ARG A 111 -8.69 4.67 -10.07
N ARG A 112 -8.91 5.99 -10.20
CA ARG A 112 -8.83 6.94 -9.07
C ARG A 112 -9.67 6.50 -7.87
N VAL A 113 -9.25 6.89 -6.66
CA VAL A 113 -9.89 6.46 -5.41
C VAL A 113 -10.37 7.61 -4.53
N SER A 114 -11.33 7.26 -3.68
CA SER A 114 -11.82 8.15 -2.63
C SER A 114 -10.73 8.46 -1.60
N ALA A 115 -10.92 9.56 -0.88
CA ALA A 115 -10.08 9.95 0.25
C ALA A 115 -9.94 8.83 1.28
N ALA A 116 -11.05 8.17 1.64
CA ALA A 116 -11.06 7.08 2.61
C ALA A 116 -10.22 5.87 2.17
N LYS A 117 -10.29 5.51 0.87
CA LYS A 117 -9.47 4.43 0.32
C LYS A 117 -7.99 4.81 0.33
N PHE A 118 -7.65 6.04 -0.04
CA PHE A 118 -6.28 6.52 0.02
C PHE A 118 -5.74 6.55 1.46
N SER A 119 -6.53 6.94 2.46
CA SER A 119 -6.12 6.89 3.87
C SER A 119 -5.69 5.48 4.30
N ARG A 120 -6.41 4.45 3.84
CA ARG A 120 -6.08 3.05 4.10
C ARG A 120 -4.79 2.63 3.36
N GLU A 121 -4.65 3.02 2.10
CA GLU A 121 -3.42 2.79 1.33
C GLU A 121 -2.21 3.45 2.03
N LEU A 122 -2.34 4.69 2.49
CA LEU A 122 -1.32 5.41 3.24
C LEU A 122 -0.97 4.75 4.58
N ALA A 123 -1.96 4.17 5.28
CA ALA A 123 -1.72 3.42 6.50
C ALA A 123 -0.90 2.13 6.24
N ALA A 124 -1.18 1.43 5.14
CA ALA A 124 -0.40 0.26 4.72
C ALA A 124 1.05 0.66 4.37
N ILE A 125 1.23 1.74 3.61
CA ILE A 125 2.55 2.28 3.25
C ILE A 125 3.33 2.71 4.50
N SER A 126 2.69 3.43 5.41
CA SER A 126 3.30 3.87 6.68
C SER A 126 3.75 2.68 7.53
N LYS A 127 2.92 1.65 7.65
CA LYS A 127 3.28 0.41 8.37
C LYS A 127 4.45 -0.32 7.71
N PHE A 128 4.49 -0.37 6.38
CA PHE A 128 5.59 -0.95 5.62
C PHE A 128 6.92 -0.22 5.88
N TYR A 129 6.98 1.10 5.65
CA TYR A 129 8.23 1.85 5.86
C TYR A 129 8.65 1.94 7.33
N SER A 130 7.71 1.96 8.27
CA SER A 130 8.04 1.88 9.70
C SER A 130 8.73 0.55 10.03
N TRP A 131 8.23 -0.55 9.46
CA TRP A 131 8.85 -1.86 9.63
C TRP A 131 10.23 -1.93 8.95
N GLN A 132 10.37 -1.44 7.73
CA GLN A 132 11.65 -1.44 7.01
C GLN A 132 12.73 -0.60 7.71
N GLN A 133 12.36 0.56 8.29
CA GLN A 133 13.27 1.36 9.12
C GLN A 133 13.72 0.58 10.36
N HIS A 134 12.80 -0.10 11.04
CA HIS A 134 13.15 -0.94 12.19
C HIS A 134 14.09 -2.10 11.80
N GLN A 135 14.00 -2.62 10.58
CA GLN A 135 14.94 -3.62 10.05
C GLN A 135 16.24 -3.02 9.51
N GLY A 136 16.42 -1.70 9.56
CA GLY A 136 17.60 -1.01 9.02
C GLY A 136 17.71 -1.03 7.49
N LYS A 137 16.62 -1.35 6.78
CA LYS A 137 16.60 -1.47 5.31
C LYS A 137 16.44 -0.15 4.59
N VAL A 138 15.90 0.85 5.29
CA VAL A 138 15.77 2.23 4.82
C VAL A 138 16.13 3.17 5.97
N SER A 139 16.78 4.28 5.65
CA SER A 139 17.18 5.29 6.63
C SER A 139 16.02 6.20 7.02
N ARG A 140 15.06 6.41 6.13
CA ARG A 140 13.92 7.32 6.33
C ARG A 140 12.66 6.80 5.63
N SER A 141 11.50 7.06 6.25
CA SER A 141 10.20 6.85 5.62
C SER A 141 9.80 8.02 4.70
N PRO A 142 9.26 7.77 3.50
CA PRO A 142 8.61 8.79 2.67
C PRO A 142 7.33 9.33 3.31
N VAL A 143 6.73 8.58 4.25
CA VAL A 143 5.58 9.04 5.02
C VAL A 143 6.07 9.99 6.11
N ALA A 144 6.02 11.29 5.82
CA ALA A 144 6.26 12.35 6.81
C ALA A 144 5.16 12.34 7.87
N MET A 145 5.57 12.35 9.15
CA MET A 145 4.67 12.42 10.29
C MET A 145 4.67 13.85 10.83
N ILE A 146 3.49 14.46 10.92
CA ILE A 146 3.30 15.81 11.45
C ILE A 146 2.56 15.77 12.79
N ASP A 147 2.87 16.73 13.65
CA ASP A 147 2.19 16.92 14.93
C ASP A 147 0.73 17.30 14.69
N ASN A 148 -0.17 16.48 15.23
CA ASN A 148 -1.60 16.67 15.22
C ASN A 148 -2.00 17.36 16.53
N ARG A 149 -1.61 18.64 16.65
CA ARG A 149 -1.93 19.45 17.82
C ARG A 149 -3.44 19.61 17.95
N ARG A 150 -3.96 19.11 19.07
CA ARG A 150 -5.30 19.43 19.56
C ARG A 150 -5.16 20.52 20.61
N PRO A 151 -6.11 21.48 20.70
CA PRO A 151 -6.07 22.54 21.71
C PRO A 151 -5.97 21.99 23.15
N THR A 152 -6.56 20.82 23.38
CA THR A 152 -6.47 20.06 24.63
C THR A 152 -6.37 18.57 24.30
N GLY A 153 -5.22 17.96 24.61
CA GLY A 153 -4.98 16.52 24.41
C GLY A 153 -3.49 16.19 24.29
N PRO A 154 -3.12 14.92 24.49
CA PRO A 154 -1.74 14.49 24.31
C PRO A 154 -1.28 14.71 22.85
N PRO A 155 0.01 14.99 22.63
CA PRO A 155 0.56 15.08 21.29
C PRO A 155 0.30 13.78 20.53
N SER A 156 -0.18 13.89 19.30
CA SER A 156 -0.42 12.73 18.43
C SER A 156 0.25 13.00 17.09
N LEU A 157 0.85 11.98 16.48
CA LEU A 157 1.45 12.09 15.15
C LEU A 157 0.46 11.58 14.10
N ARG A 158 0.38 12.27 12.96
CA ARG A 158 -0.39 11.78 11.79
C ARG A 158 0.44 11.87 10.52
N PRO A 159 0.21 11.00 9.53
CA PRO A 159 0.77 11.17 8.20
C PRO A 159 0.36 12.53 7.63
N GLU A 160 1.32 13.25 7.06
CA GLU A 160 1.10 14.57 6.47
C GLU A 160 0.06 14.53 5.35
N LEU A 161 0.13 13.49 4.51
CA LEU A 161 -0.76 13.30 3.36
C LEU A 161 -2.11 12.67 3.73
N LEU A 162 -2.40 12.46 5.02
CA LEU A 162 -3.69 11.94 5.43
C LEU A 162 -4.79 12.91 4.99
N PRO A 163 -5.72 12.49 4.11
CA PRO A 163 -6.80 13.36 3.65
C PRO A 163 -7.62 13.85 4.84
N LYS A 164 -7.80 15.17 4.94
CA LYS A 164 -8.78 15.74 5.88
C LYS A 164 -10.16 15.26 5.46
N SER A 165 -10.95 14.73 6.40
CA SER A 165 -12.36 14.40 6.14
C SER A 165 -13.14 15.70 6.00
N VAL A 166 -13.04 16.35 4.85
CA VAL A 166 -13.97 17.40 4.46
C VAL A 166 -15.27 16.66 4.15
N ARG A 167 -16.25 16.72 5.06
CA ARG A 167 -17.64 16.53 4.62
C ARG A 167 -17.81 17.52 3.48
N SER A 168 -18.14 17.04 2.28
CA SER A 168 -18.49 17.93 1.19
C SER A 168 -19.76 18.67 1.61
N THR A 169 -19.61 19.80 2.29
CA THR A 169 -20.69 20.76 2.39
C THR A 169 -20.90 21.20 0.94
N ARG A 170 -22.09 20.91 0.39
CA ARG A 170 -22.45 21.29 -0.97
C ARG A 170 -22.66 22.81 -0.97
N VAL A 171 -21.57 23.58 -0.88
CA VAL A 171 -21.63 25.03 -0.95
C VAL A 171 -21.95 25.37 -2.39
N LYS A 172 -23.22 25.72 -2.64
CA LYS A 172 -23.61 26.43 -3.87
C LYS A 172 -22.94 27.79 -3.80
N TRP A 173 -21.72 27.89 -4.32
CA TRP A 173 -21.17 29.20 -4.63
C TRP A 173 -22.09 29.81 -5.68
N LEU A 174 -22.81 30.87 -5.30
CA LEU A 174 -23.46 31.76 -6.24
C LEU A 174 -22.36 32.36 -7.12
N THR A 175 -22.32 31.96 -8.38
CA THR A 175 -21.60 32.72 -9.40
C THR A 175 -22.24 34.12 -9.44
N PRO A 176 -21.48 35.22 -9.39
CA PRO A 176 -22.04 36.55 -9.56
C PRO A 176 -22.85 36.60 -10.86
N PRO A 177 -24.09 37.12 -10.87
CA PRO A 177 -24.82 37.29 -12.11
C PRO A 177 -24.01 38.20 -13.03
N CYS A 178 -23.72 37.70 -14.23
CA CYS A 178 -23.14 38.49 -15.30
C CYS A 178 -24.14 39.61 -15.60
N VAL A 179 -23.88 40.81 -15.10
CA VAL A 179 -24.61 42.02 -15.49
C VAL A 179 -24.13 42.37 -16.89
N HIS A 180 -24.83 41.87 -17.92
CA HIS A 180 -24.80 42.53 -19.21
C HIS A 180 -25.62 43.82 -19.06
N ALA A 181 -24.91 44.91 -18.79
CA ALA A 181 -25.36 46.23 -19.17
C ALA A 181 -25.38 46.27 -20.70
N VAL A 182 -26.58 46.37 -21.28
CA VAL A 182 -26.75 46.94 -22.61
C VAL A 182 -27.55 48.22 -22.40
N ALA A 183 -26.98 49.29 -22.92
CA ALA A 183 -27.46 50.67 -22.86
C ALA A 183 -28.85 50.85 -23.48
#